data_AF-A0A0P1EU78-F1
#
_entry.id   AF-A0A0P1EU78-F1
#
_cell.length_a   1.000
_cell.length_b   1.000
_cell.length_c   1.000
_cell.angle_alpha   90.00
_cell.angle_beta   90.00
_cell.angle_gamma   90.00
#
_symmetry.space_group_name_H-M   'P 1'
#
loop_
_entity.id
_entity.type
_entity.pdbx_description
1 polymer ?
#
loop_
_entity_poly.entity_id
_entity_poly.type
_entity_poly.pdbx_seq_one_letter_code
_entity_poly.pdbx_strand_id
1 'polypeptide(L)'
;MCDNGGACLLGGPEIHHVVQATDALPVEIRAISAVLWHAVTVVLLVLATGCFWLIGHPNPPLASVMIAVQLGFAGLFVFYGMARLQTLWIMPQWIIFLLIPAVMGLGMRHRARVRANHRYDHAFPQ
;
A
#
# COMPACT_ATOMS: atom_id res chain seq x y z
N MET A 1 1.29 -0.73 -29.15
CA MET A 1 0.72 -1.95 -29.75
C MET A 1 0.61 -2.99 -28.65
N CYS A 2 -0.60 -3.32 -28.18
CA CYS A 2 -0.85 -4.50 -27.36
C CYS A 2 -1.10 -5.66 -28.32
N ASP A 3 -0.33 -6.74 -28.22
CA ASP A 3 -0.54 -7.97 -28.96
C ASP A 3 -0.66 -9.12 -27.94
N ASN A 4 -1.72 -9.92 -28.09
CA ASN A 4 -2.05 -11.16 -27.37
C ASN A 4 -2.52 -11.08 -25.90
N GLY A 5 -3.83 -10.90 -25.72
CA GLY A 5 -4.68 -11.81 -24.91
C GLY A 5 -4.53 -11.92 -23.39
N GLY A 6 -3.57 -11.25 -22.74
CA GLY A 6 -3.41 -11.26 -21.29
C GLY A 6 -3.81 -9.94 -20.66
N ALA A 7 -4.74 -9.96 -19.69
CA ALA A 7 -5.25 -8.77 -19.03
C ALA A 7 -4.13 -7.85 -18.50
N CYS A 8 -4.17 -6.58 -18.93
CA CYS A 8 -3.36 -5.47 -18.41
C CYS A 8 -3.74 -5.17 -16.94
N LEU A 9 -3.31 -5.99 -15.98
CA LEU A 9 -3.63 -5.81 -14.56
C LEU A 9 -2.40 -5.58 -13.65
N LEU A 10 -1.19 -5.45 -14.20
CA LEU A 10 0.07 -5.59 -13.42
C LEU A 10 1.06 -4.41 -13.47
N GLY A 11 0.68 -3.22 -13.97
CA GLY A 11 1.65 -2.15 -14.22
C GLY A 11 2.38 -2.39 -15.54
N GLY A 12 2.64 -1.32 -16.30
CA GLY A 12 2.99 -1.43 -17.72
C GLY A 12 4.24 -2.29 -18.00
N PRO A 13 4.25 -3.06 -19.12
CA PRO A 13 5.39 -3.88 -19.54
C PRO A 13 6.67 -3.07 -19.82
N GLU A 14 6.55 -1.75 -19.92
CA GLU A 14 7.59 -0.79 -20.28
C GLU A 14 8.86 -0.88 -19.41
N ILE A 15 8.76 -1.24 -18.13
CA ILE A 15 9.91 -1.30 -17.21
C ILE A 15 10.35 -2.74 -16.96
N HIS A 16 9.43 -3.66 -16.70
CA HIS A 16 9.77 -5.03 -16.36
C HIS A 16 10.41 -5.77 -17.54
N HIS A 17 9.89 -5.61 -18.76
CA HIS A 17 10.48 -6.26 -19.94
C HIS A 17 11.87 -5.72 -20.26
N VAL A 18 12.13 -4.44 -20.07
CA VAL A 18 13.46 -3.85 -20.34
C VAL A 18 14.49 -4.38 -19.36
N VAL A 19 14.16 -4.49 -18.07
CA VAL A 19 15.04 -5.09 -17.06
C VAL A 19 15.31 -6.57 -17.35
N GLN A 20 14.29 -7.29 -17.83
CA GLN A 20 14.42 -8.71 -18.19
C GLN A 20 15.13 -8.96 -19.52
N ALA A 21 15.08 -8.01 -20.45
CA ALA A 21 15.73 -8.11 -21.75
C ALA A 21 17.19 -7.63 -21.72
N THR A 22 17.65 -7.08 -20.59
CA THR A 22 19.03 -6.62 -20.46
C THR A 22 19.94 -7.82 -20.14
N ASP A 23 20.62 -8.34 -21.16
CA ASP A 23 21.58 -9.45 -21.04
C ASP A 23 22.81 -9.11 -20.17
N ALA A 24 23.05 -7.82 -19.92
CA ALA A 24 24.11 -7.35 -19.03
C ALA A 24 23.82 -7.59 -17.54
N LEU A 25 22.57 -7.90 -17.16
CA LEU A 25 22.24 -8.26 -15.78
C LEU A 25 22.39 -9.78 -15.55
N PRO A 26 23.06 -10.19 -14.46
CA PRO A 26 23.07 -11.58 -14.02
C PRO A 26 21.66 -12.16 -13.89
N VAL A 27 21.50 -13.43 -14.24
CA VAL A 27 20.20 -14.14 -14.25
C VAL A 27 19.51 -14.10 -12.88
N GLU A 28 20.28 -14.06 -11.80
CA GLU A 28 19.81 -14.01 -10.43
C GLU A 28 19.11 -12.69 -10.13
N ILE A 29 19.69 -11.56 -10.55
CA ILE A 29 19.11 -10.23 -10.31
C ILE A 29 17.81 -10.07 -11.10
N ARG A 30 17.79 -10.59 -12.33
CA ARG A 30 16.59 -10.65 -13.16
C ARG A 30 15.49 -11.47 -12.49
N ALA A 31 15.80 -12.67 -12.01
CA ALA A 31 14.83 -13.50 -11.29
C ALA A 31 14.28 -12.81 -10.04
N ILE A 32 15.15 -12.22 -9.21
CA ILE A 32 14.73 -11.48 -8.00
C ILE A 32 13.83 -10.29 -8.35
N SER A 33 14.16 -9.54 -9.40
CA SER A 33 13.34 -8.40 -9.83
C SER A 33 11.92 -8.82 -10.28
N ALA A 34 11.78 -9.97 -10.93
CA ALA A 34 10.47 -10.53 -11.29
C ALA A 34 9.67 -10.97 -10.07
N VAL A 35 10.32 -11.58 -9.08
CA VAL A 35 9.67 -11.95 -7.83
C VAL A 35 9.18 -10.69 -7.11
N LEU A 36 10.02 -9.65 -6.99
CA LEU A 36 9.66 -8.38 -6.36
C LEU A 36 8.47 -7.70 -7.06
N TRP A 37 8.45 -7.74 -8.40
CA TRP A 37 7.34 -7.20 -9.20
C TRP A 37 5.99 -7.83 -8.82
N HIS A 38 5.94 -9.16 -8.75
CA HIS A 38 4.72 -9.88 -8.37
C HIS A 38 4.43 -9.77 -6.86
N ALA A 39 5.45 -9.76 -6.02
CA ALA A 39 5.32 -9.66 -4.57
C ALA A 39 4.61 -8.37 -4.14
N VAL A 40 4.91 -7.23 -4.79
CA VAL A 40 4.22 -5.97 -4.51
C VAL A 40 2.73 -6.08 -4.82
N THR A 41 2.36 -6.73 -5.93
CA THR A 41 0.95 -6.95 -6.30
C THR A 41 0.23 -7.83 -5.28
N VAL A 42 0.87 -8.91 -4.82
CA VAL A 42 0.34 -9.78 -3.78
C VAL A 42 0.12 -9.01 -2.48
N VAL A 43 1.09 -8.19 -2.06
CA VAL A 43 0.96 -7.38 -0.84
C VAL A 43 -0.17 -6.36 -0.97
N LEU A 44 -0.32 -5.69 -2.12
CA LEU A 44 -1.44 -4.78 -2.38
C LEU A 44 -2.80 -5.48 -2.27
N LEU A 45 -2.92 -6.71 -2.78
CA LEU A 45 -4.13 -7.52 -2.65
C LEU A 45 -4.41 -7.89 -1.17
N VAL A 46 -3.38 -8.28 -0.42
CA VAL A 46 -3.51 -8.58 1.02
C VAL A 46 -3.96 -7.34 1.80
N LEU A 47 -3.38 -6.18 1.51
CA LEU A 47 -3.79 -4.92 2.15
C LEU A 47 -5.23 -4.54 1.77
N ALA A 48 -5.61 -4.68 0.50
CA ALA A 48 -6.97 -4.40 0.05
C ALA A 48 -8.01 -5.31 0.73
N THR A 49 -7.72 -6.62 0.81
CA THR A 49 -8.60 -7.59 1.47
C THR A 49 -8.68 -7.37 2.98
N GLY A 50 -7.57 -7.01 3.64
CA GLY A 50 -7.57 -6.60 5.06
C GLY A 50 -8.43 -5.36 5.31
N CYS A 51 -8.37 -4.36 4.42
CA CYS A 51 -9.19 -3.15 4.51
C CYS A 51 -10.67 -3.48 4.35
N PHE A 52 -11.00 -4.33 3.38
CA PHE A 52 -12.37 -4.81 3.17
C PHE A 52 -12.91 -5.58 4.39
N TRP A 53 -12.09 -6.44 4.97
CA TRP A 53 -12.47 -7.22 6.16
C TRP A 53 -12.73 -6.33 7.39
N LEU A 54 -11.93 -5.27 7.58
CA LEU A 54 -12.10 -4.27 8.64
C LEU A 54 -13.44 -3.52 8.60
N ILE A 55 -14.13 -3.49 7.45
CA ILE A 55 -15.47 -2.92 7.34
C ILE A 55 -16.47 -3.72 8.18
N GLY A 56 -16.39 -5.06 8.12
CA GLY A 56 -17.27 -5.97 8.87
C GLY A 56 -16.79 -6.25 10.30
N HIS A 57 -15.47 -6.28 10.53
CA HIS A 57 -14.87 -6.64 11.81
C HIS A 57 -13.91 -5.55 12.29
N PRO A 58 -14.41 -4.51 12.98
CA PRO A 58 -13.58 -3.40 13.44
C PRO A 58 -12.59 -3.87 14.52
N ASN A 59 -11.33 -4.03 14.13
CA ASN A 59 -10.23 -4.45 14.98
C ASN A 59 -9.12 -3.38 15.00
N PRO A 60 -9.03 -2.56 16.07
CA PRO A 60 -8.07 -1.47 16.14
C PRO A 60 -6.59 -1.89 16.04
N PRO A 61 -6.14 -2.98 16.70
CA PRO A 61 -4.79 -3.52 16.48
C PRO A 61 -4.46 -3.85 15.02
N LEU A 62 -5.36 -4.54 14.32
CA LEU A 62 -5.15 -4.90 12.92
C LEU A 62 -5.05 -3.65 12.03
N ALA A 63 -5.93 -2.67 12.25
CA ALA A 63 -5.90 -1.41 11.53
C ALA A 63 -4.58 -0.63 11.76
N SER A 64 -4.03 -0.62 12.98
CA SER A 64 -2.72 -0.02 13.27
C SER A 64 -1.58 -0.69 12.51
N VAL A 65 -1.57 -2.02 12.44
CA VAL A 65 -0.56 -2.77 11.66
C VAL A 65 -0.67 -2.43 10.17
N MET A 66 -1.88 -2.38 9.62
CA MET A 66 -2.11 -2.01 8.23
C MET A 66 -1.69 -0.57 7.92
N ILE A 67 -1.91 0.36 8.84
CA ILE A 67 -1.40 1.74 8.74
C ILE A 67 0.13 1.75 8.71
N ALA A 68 0.77 1.02 9.64
CA ALA A 68 2.23 0.96 9.73
C ALA A 68 2.86 0.38 8.45
N VAL A 69 2.31 -0.70 7.90
CA VAL A 69 2.80 -1.30 6.65
C VAL A 69 2.70 -0.31 5.48
N GLN A 70 1.58 0.39 5.34
CA GLN A 70 1.40 1.38 4.26
C GLN A 70 2.33 2.58 4.40
N LEU A 71 2.53 3.09 5.62
CA LEU A 71 3.52 4.12 5.89
C LEU A 71 4.95 3.65 5.60
N GLY A 72 5.26 2.38 5.87
CA GLY A 72 6.53 1.76 5.48
C GLY A 72 6.74 1.79 3.97
N PHE A 73 5.76 1.34 3.18
CA PHE A 73 5.82 1.43 1.73
C PHE A 73 5.93 2.86 1.22
N ALA A 74 5.13 3.79 1.74
CA ALA A 74 5.24 5.22 1.41
C ALA A 74 6.66 5.75 1.68
N GLY A 75 7.23 5.40 2.83
CA GLY A 75 8.60 5.75 3.20
C GLY A 75 9.63 5.18 2.21
N LEU A 76 9.51 3.91 1.80
CA LEU A 76 10.37 3.33 0.78
C LEU A 76 10.27 4.10 -0.55
N PHE A 77 9.05 4.39 -1.03
CA PHE A 77 8.87 5.11 -2.29
C PHE A 77 9.41 6.54 -2.24
N VAL A 78 9.22 7.23 -1.12
CA VAL A 78 9.77 8.57 -0.91
C VAL A 78 11.30 8.52 -0.83
N PHE A 79 11.86 7.60 -0.06
CA PHE A 79 13.30 7.46 0.11
C PHE A 79 14.00 7.12 -1.21
N TYR A 80 13.54 6.09 -1.93
CA TYR A 80 14.15 5.71 -3.22
C TYR A 80 13.84 6.73 -4.33
N GLY A 81 12.66 7.34 -4.33
CA GLY A 81 12.31 8.44 -5.24
C GLY A 81 13.25 9.63 -5.10
N MET A 82 13.57 10.02 -3.87
CA MET A 82 14.56 11.08 -3.61
C MET A 82 15.99 10.60 -3.86
N ALA A 83 16.41 9.48 -3.29
CA ALA A 83 17.80 9.03 -3.29
C ALA A 83 18.31 8.53 -4.66
N ARG A 84 17.43 7.99 -5.52
CA ARG A 84 17.83 7.40 -6.80
C ARG A 84 17.28 8.13 -8.02
N LEU A 85 16.04 8.61 -7.94
CA LEU A 85 15.36 9.21 -9.09
C LEU A 85 15.42 10.75 -9.08
N GLN A 86 15.79 11.36 -7.94
CA GLN A 86 15.76 12.83 -7.72
C GLN A 86 14.39 13.47 -8.01
N THR A 87 13.33 12.66 -8.11
CA THR A 87 11.96 13.12 -8.33
C THR A 87 10.97 12.12 -7.74
N LEU A 88 9.96 12.66 -7.08
CA LEU A 88 8.87 11.90 -6.46
C LEU A 88 7.71 11.63 -7.43
N TRP A 89 7.75 12.24 -8.61
CA TRP A 89 6.65 12.23 -9.59
C TRP A 89 6.72 11.06 -10.57
N ILE A 90 7.89 10.43 -10.74
CA ILE A 90 8.02 9.22 -11.58
C ILE A 90 7.30 8.03 -10.94
N MET A 91 7.23 7.98 -9.61
CA MET A 91 6.58 6.89 -8.86
C MET A 91 5.55 7.44 -7.87
N PRO A 92 4.39 7.95 -8.33
CA PRO A 92 3.41 8.64 -7.49
C PRO A 92 2.63 7.74 -6.52
N GLN A 93 2.92 6.45 -6.48
CA GLN A 93 2.28 5.47 -5.59
C GLN A 93 2.39 5.81 -4.09
N TRP A 94 3.38 6.61 -3.69
CA TRP A 94 3.48 7.14 -2.31
C TRP A 94 2.23 7.92 -1.89
N ILE A 95 1.52 8.55 -2.82
CA ILE A 95 0.29 9.32 -2.54
C ILE A 95 -0.80 8.39 -2.00
N ILE A 96 -1.02 7.26 -2.67
CA ILE A 96 -2.06 6.28 -2.30
C ILE A 96 -1.72 5.63 -0.96
N PHE A 97 -0.45 5.26 -0.78
CA PHE A 97 0.05 4.70 0.47
C PHE A 97 0.04 5.67 1.66
N LEU A 98 -0.11 6.98 1.43
CA LEU A 98 -0.37 7.96 2.50
C LEU A 98 -1.87 8.25 2.68
N LEU A 99 -2.63 8.28 1.59
CA LEU A 99 -4.06 8.60 1.63
C LEU A 99 -4.86 7.54 2.40
N ILE A 100 -4.66 6.26 2.10
CA ILE A 100 -5.39 5.16 2.74
C ILE A 100 -5.16 5.14 4.26
N PRO A 101 -3.92 5.16 4.81
CA PRO A 101 -3.73 5.20 6.25
C PRO A 101 -4.23 6.49 6.90
N ALA A 102 -4.19 7.64 6.19
CA ALA A 102 -4.75 8.88 6.70
C ALA A 102 -6.26 8.77 6.94
N VAL A 103 -7.01 8.25 5.95
CA VAL A 103 -8.46 8.02 6.07
C VAL A 103 -8.77 6.97 7.13
N MET A 104 -8.03 5.85 7.14
CA MET A 104 -8.19 4.80 8.15
C MET A 104 -7.96 5.32 9.57
N GLY A 105 -6.90 6.11 9.77
CA GLY A 105 -6.58 6.74 11.05
C GLY A 105 -7.63 7.76 11.52
N LEU A 106 -8.16 8.58 10.61
CA LEU A 106 -9.27 9.50 10.92
C LEU A 106 -10.54 8.74 11.32
N GLY A 107 -10.87 7.65 10.61
CA GLY A 107 -12.00 6.78 10.94
C GLY A 107 -11.88 6.14 12.33
N MET A 108 -10.68 5.68 12.70
CA MET A 108 -10.41 5.13 14.03
C MET A 108 -10.57 6.18 15.13
N ARG A 109 -10.01 7.39 14.93
CA ARG A 109 -10.12 8.51 15.89
C ARG A 109 -11.58 8.93 16.10
N HIS A 110 -12.37 8.99 15.04
CA HIS A 110 -13.80 9.31 15.14
C HIS A 110 -14.55 8.28 15.99
N ARG A 111 -14.35 6.97 15.72
CA ARG A 111 -14.99 5.90 16.50
C ARG A 111 -14.57 5.89 17.98
N ALA A 112 -13.31 6.18 18.26
CA ALA A 112 -12.81 6.29 19.63
C ALA A 112 -13.47 7.46 20.40
N ARG A 113 -13.62 8.62 19.73
CA ARG A 113 -14.30 9.79 20.31
C ARG A 113 -15.78 9.53 20.59
N VAL A 114 -16.50 8.94 19.65
CA VAL A 114 -17.93 8.61 19.83
C VAL A 114 -18.13 7.63 20.99
N ARG A 115 -17.27 6.59 21.12
CA ARG A 115 -17.32 5.66 22.25
C ARG A 115 -17.03 6.33 23.59
N ALA A 116 -16.11 7.29 23.64
CA ALA A 116 -15.80 8.03 24.86
C ALA A 116 -17.01 8.85 25.32
N ASN A 117 -17.65 9.61 24.43
CA ASN A 117 -18.84 10.42 24.73
C ASN A 117 -19.97 9.57 25.32
N HIS A 118 -20.30 8.43 24.67
CA HIS A 118 -21.37 7.56 25.14
C HIS A 118 -21.10 6.94 26.54
N ARG A 119 -19.83 6.79 26.94
CA ARG A 119 -19.47 6.32 28.28
C ARG A 119 -19.71 7.40 29.34
N TYR A 120 -19.53 8.68 29.02
CA TYR A 120 -19.78 9.78 29.95
C TYR A 120 -21.27 9.90 30.28
N ASP A 121 -22.15 9.72 29.30
CA ASP A 121 -23.61 9.83 29.48
C ASP A 121 -24.17 8.82 30.51
N HIS A 122 -23.56 7.63 30.61
CA HIS A 122 -23.97 6.62 31.61
C HIS A 122 -23.28 6.80 32.98
N ALA A 123 -22.15 7.49 33.04
CA ALA A 123 -21.39 7.71 34.28
C ALA A 123 -21.92 8.90 35.09
N PHE A 124 -22.52 9.89 34.43
CA PHE A 124 -23.10 11.08 35.06
C PHE A 124 -24.50 11.36 34.48
N PRO A 125 -25.53 10.59 34.88
CA PRO A 125 -26.90 10.90 34.54
C PRO A 125 -27.30 12.25 35.16
N GLN A 126 -27.97 13.08 34.37
CA GLN A 126 -28.54 14.37 34.79
C GLN A 126 -29.66 14.15 35.80
#